data_AF-A0A9P8IDG1-F1
#
_entry.id   AF-A0A9P8IDG1-F1
#
_cell.length_a   1.000
_cell.length_b   1.000
_cell.length_c   1.000
_cell.angle_alpha   90.00
_cell.angle_beta   90.00
_cell.angle_gamma   90.00
#
_symmetry.space_group_name_H-M   'P 1'
#
loop_
_entity.id
_entity.type
_entity.pdbx_description
1 polymer ?
#
loop_
_entity_poly.entity_id
_entity_poly.type
_entity_poly.pdbx_seq_one_letter_code
_entity_poly.pdbx_strand_id
1 'polypeptide(L)'
;MAILPPPYTPRKTTPPLRSQSLNIVPTRPRNRSLSVRSKKDSSSGNGHAPSAAPKHRLTFASLRGNMQPELSKKLFKLIKTENHVIGAYENASRERLSVASQLSDWGEATADDAVSDLSDKLGVLLSEIGEQEDAFAQNLEDYRGILKQIRNTESSVQPSRDHKAKITDEIQKLKYKDPQSTKLVQLEQELVRAEAENLVAEAQLTNITRQKLKEAYDMHFAATIERAEKQIILSRHGRRLLNLLDDTPIVPGDARPAFEYERQARQILNDAEEELREWQPNLEPVESSAMMLERNLMPAAAGTAATASVGSSHHGSPTGSRVTSVSRTALAEDDIHPAYRKGSGSRSPPRRVASSNSSNSASLREMESHAVMV
;
A
#
# COMPACT_ATOMS: atom_id res chain seq x y z
N MET A 1 -74.99 6.27 16.06
CA MET A 1 -75.58 4.91 15.98
C MET A 1 -74.66 4.05 15.13
N ALA A 2 -74.11 2.98 15.71
CA ALA A 2 -73.28 2.00 15.04
C ALA A 2 -74.16 0.90 14.44
N ILE A 3 -73.90 0.50 13.19
CA ILE A 3 -74.35 -0.79 12.64
C ILE A 3 -73.21 -1.36 11.77
N LEU A 4 -72.86 -2.59 12.09
CA LEU A 4 -71.75 -3.44 11.64
C LEU A 4 -71.83 -3.91 10.17
N PRO A 5 -70.71 -4.40 9.59
CA PRO A 5 -70.68 -5.02 8.26
C PRO A 5 -70.92 -6.55 8.31
N PRO A 6 -71.31 -7.19 7.19
CA PRO A 6 -71.20 -8.63 7.00
C PRO A 6 -70.37 -8.99 5.71
N PRO A 7 -70.06 -10.27 5.40
CA PRO A 7 -68.85 -10.94 5.82
C PRO A 7 -67.96 -11.48 4.67
N TYR A 8 -66.71 -11.78 5.01
CA TYR A 8 -65.71 -12.48 4.18
C TYR A 8 -66.09 -13.94 3.86
N THR A 9 -65.79 -14.40 2.63
CA THR A 9 -65.30 -15.76 2.32
C THR A 9 -64.42 -15.75 1.04
N PRO A 10 -63.54 -16.75 0.85
CA PRO A 10 -62.16 -16.51 0.41
C PRO A 10 -61.88 -16.87 -1.06
N ARG A 11 -60.99 -16.11 -1.71
CA ARG A 11 -60.42 -16.49 -3.02
C ARG A 11 -59.08 -17.20 -2.84
N LYS A 12 -58.96 -18.28 -3.61
CA LYS A 12 -57.98 -19.35 -3.53
C LYS A 12 -56.53 -18.90 -3.79
N THR A 13 -55.67 -19.57 -3.04
CA THR A 13 -54.21 -19.68 -3.10
C THR A 13 -53.68 -19.97 -4.50
N THR A 14 -52.74 -19.16 -4.97
CA THR A 14 -51.80 -19.49 -6.04
C THR A 14 -50.48 -19.99 -5.44
N PRO A 15 -49.77 -20.93 -6.10
CA PRO A 15 -48.75 -21.78 -5.49
C PRO A 15 -47.36 -21.13 -5.43
N PRO A 16 -46.44 -21.65 -4.59
CA PRO A 16 -45.06 -21.20 -4.52
C PRO A 16 -44.24 -21.85 -5.64
N LEU A 17 -43.52 -21.05 -6.42
CA LEU A 17 -42.47 -21.54 -7.31
C LEU A 17 -41.16 -21.66 -6.52
N ARG A 18 -40.83 -22.90 -6.18
CA ARG A 18 -39.50 -23.36 -5.76
C ARG A 18 -38.71 -23.76 -7.01
N SER A 19 -37.39 -23.64 -6.87
CA SER A 19 -36.30 -24.20 -7.71
C SER A 19 -35.98 -23.48 -9.02
N GLN A 20 -34.89 -22.72 -9.01
CA GLN A 20 -33.73 -23.08 -9.83
C GLN A 20 -32.43 -22.70 -9.10
N SER A 21 -31.88 -23.71 -8.43
CA SER A 21 -30.46 -23.88 -8.20
C SER A 21 -29.75 -23.96 -9.56
N LEU A 22 -28.80 -23.07 -9.84
CA LEU A 22 -27.82 -23.28 -10.89
C LEU A 22 -26.46 -23.56 -10.25
N ASN A 23 -26.27 -24.85 -10.00
CA ASN A 23 -25.08 -25.63 -10.32
C ASN A 23 -23.71 -25.01 -9.99
N ILE A 24 -23.24 -25.41 -8.81
CA ILE A 24 -21.87 -25.90 -8.61
C ILE A 24 -21.53 -26.87 -9.75
N VAL A 25 -20.47 -26.57 -10.50
CA VAL A 25 -19.81 -27.50 -11.41
C VAL A 25 -18.34 -27.65 -10.96
N PRO A 26 -17.80 -28.87 -10.98
CA PRO A 26 -16.81 -29.30 -10.01
C PRO A 26 -15.36 -29.10 -10.46
N THR A 27 -14.49 -29.10 -9.46
CA THR A 27 -13.05 -29.33 -9.57
C THR A 27 -12.73 -30.51 -10.49
N ARG A 28 -11.84 -30.32 -11.46
CA ARG A 28 -10.84 -31.33 -11.84
C ARG A 28 -9.57 -30.69 -12.43
N PRO A 29 -8.39 -31.23 -12.09
CA PRO A 29 -7.11 -30.61 -12.38
C PRO A 29 -6.63 -30.96 -13.80
N ARG A 30 -5.99 -30.01 -14.48
CA ARG A 30 -5.19 -30.31 -15.68
C ARG A 30 -3.74 -29.97 -15.42
N ASN A 31 -3.01 -30.99 -14.98
CA ASN A 31 -1.58 -31.10 -15.15
C ASN A 31 -1.23 -31.36 -16.63
N ARG A 32 0.00 -30.98 -16.99
CA ARG A 32 0.75 -31.22 -18.25
C ARG A 32 0.35 -30.34 -19.43
N SER A 33 1.27 -29.75 -20.19
CA SER A 33 2.73 -29.96 -20.30
C SER A 33 3.37 -28.76 -21.00
N LEU A 34 4.62 -28.49 -20.62
CA LEU A 34 5.55 -27.58 -21.29
C LEU A 34 5.57 -27.80 -22.81
N SER A 35 5.19 -26.77 -23.56
CA SER A 35 5.31 -26.72 -25.01
C SER A 35 6.45 -25.77 -25.37
N VAL A 36 7.68 -26.31 -25.42
CA VAL A 36 8.80 -25.69 -26.13
C VAL A 36 8.53 -25.90 -27.61
N ARG A 37 8.07 -24.86 -28.30
CA ARG A 37 7.87 -24.90 -29.75
C ARG A 37 9.09 -24.27 -30.43
N SER A 38 10.01 -25.15 -30.83
CA SER A 38 11.08 -24.88 -31.78
C SER A 38 10.50 -24.37 -33.10
N LYS A 39 10.92 -23.20 -33.56
CA LYS A 39 10.64 -22.72 -34.92
C LYS A 39 11.98 -22.65 -35.67
N LYS A 40 12.06 -23.38 -36.77
CA LYS A 40 13.22 -23.54 -37.65
C LYS A 40 13.01 -22.74 -38.94
N ASP A 41 14.00 -21.89 -39.22
CA ASP A 41 14.56 -21.33 -40.47
C ASP A 41 13.68 -20.75 -41.58
N SER A 42 13.99 -19.48 -41.94
CA SER A 42 14.52 -19.14 -43.27
C SER A 42 15.09 -17.70 -43.31
N SER A 43 16.41 -17.55 -43.52
CA SER A 43 17.06 -16.65 -44.51
C SER A 43 18.40 -16.05 -44.06
N SER A 44 19.46 -16.37 -44.83
CA SER A 44 20.64 -15.54 -45.17
C SER A 44 21.63 -15.07 -44.09
N GLY A 45 22.91 -15.43 -44.23
CA GLY A 45 24.03 -14.61 -43.72
C GLY A 45 25.19 -15.33 -43.02
N ASN A 46 26.23 -15.63 -43.80
CA ASN A 46 27.66 -15.87 -43.52
C ASN A 46 28.23 -15.48 -42.11
N GLY A 47 29.09 -16.34 -41.50
CA GLY A 47 30.06 -15.91 -40.46
C GLY A 47 30.34 -16.89 -39.31
N HIS A 48 31.62 -17.14 -39.02
CA HIS A 48 32.15 -18.15 -38.08
C HIS A 48 32.15 -17.71 -36.60
N ALA A 49 31.71 -18.59 -35.66
CA ALA A 49 32.26 -18.83 -34.30
C ALA A 49 31.33 -19.75 -33.48
N PRO A 50 31.83 -20.73 -32.68
CA PRO A 50 30.97 -21.58 -31.86
C PRO A 50 30.61 -20.87 -30.54
N SER A 51 29.43 -20.24 -30.49
CA SER A 51 28.90 -19.67 -29.25
C SER A 51 28.20 -20.75 -28.41
N ALA A 52 28.69 -20.93 -27.19
CA ALA A 52 28.22 -21.90 -26.21
C ALA A 52 26.76 -21.65 -25.80
N ALA A 53 25.98 -22.73 -25.71
CA ALA A 53 24.59 -22.74 -25.27
C ALA A 53 24.38 -22.05 -23.90
N PRO A 54 23.23 -21.38 -23.67
CA PRO A 54 22.96 -20.71 -22.41
C PRO A 54 22.67 -21.77 -21.33
N LYS A 55 23.67 -22.03 -20.48
CA LYS A 55 23.49 -22.83 -19.27
C LYS A 55 22.60 -22.04 -18.31
N HIS A 56 21.38 -22.50 -18.09
CA HIS A 56 20.52 -22.03 -17.00
C HIS A 56 21.23 -22.23 -15.66
N ARG A 57 21.89 -21.18 -15.18
CA ARG A 57 22.51 -21.14 -13.85
C ARG A 57 21.37 -21.04 -12.84
N LEU A 58 20.96 -22.19 -12.29
CA LEU A 58 20.11 -22.24 -11.10
C LEU A 58 20.87 -21.48 -9.99
N THR A 59 20.49 -20.24 -9.74
CA THR A 59 21.06 -19.43 -8.67
C THR A 59 20.58 -19.98 -7.33
N PHE A 60 21.51 -20.20 -6.40
CA PHE A 60 21.23 -20.61 -5.00
C PHE A 60 20.24 -19.69 -4.25
N ALA A 61 19.93 -18.52 -4.80
CA ALA A 61 18.87 -17.64 -4.31
C ALA A 61 17.47 -18.29 -4.36
N SER A 62 17.19 -19.18 -5.33
CA SER A 62 15.90 -19.87 -5.42
C SER A 62 15.72 -21.02 -4.42
N LEU A 63 16.81 -21.60 -3.90
CA LEU A 63 16.74 -22.64 -2.86
C LEU A 63 16.51 -22.05 -1.46
N ARG A 64 16.84 -20.77 -1.25
CA ARG A 64 16.59 -20.08 0.02
C ARG A 64 15.09 -19.75 0.23
N GLY A 65 14.26 -19.83 -0.82
CA GLY A 65 12.80 -19.72 -0.73
C GLY A 65 12.11 -20.93 -0.10
N ASN A 66 12.76 -22.10 -0.10
CA ASN A 66 12.22 -23.34 0.49
C ASN A 66 12.58 -23.51 1.97
N MET A 67 13.42 -22.64 2.54
CA MET A 67 13.87 -22.67 3.93
C MET A 67 13.17 -21.63 4.80
N GLN A 68 11.97 -21.20 4.40
CA GLN A 68 11.11 -20.44 5.29
C GLN A 68 10.32 -21.38 6.19
N PRO A 69 10.16 -21.04 7.47
CA PRO A 69 9.25 -21.73 8.36
C PRO A 69 7.83 -21.79 7.78
N GLU A 70 7.14 -22.91 7.95
CA GLU A 70 5.86 -23.17 7.27
C GLU A 70 4.80 -22.09 7.55
N LEU A 71 4.82 -21.51 8.76
CA LEU A 71 3.91 -20.44 9.17
C LEU A 71 4.10 -19.16 8.32
N SER A 72 5.36 -18.74 8.11
CA SER A 72 5.66 -17.46 7.45
C SER A 72 5.59 -17.51 5.93
N LYS A 73 5.52 -18.70 5.32
CA LYS A 73 5.39 -18.87 3.86
C LYS A 73 4.15 -18.19 3.29
N LYS A 74 3.01 -18.29 3.98
CA LYS A 74 1.73 -17.72 3.51
C LYS A 74 1.77 -16.20 3.51
N LEU A 75 2.20 -15.62 4.63
CA LEU A 75 2.33 -14.17 4.75
C LEU A 75 3.44 -13.61 3.84
N PHE A 76 4.55 -14.35 3.65
CA PHE A 76 5.56 -14.00 2.67
C PHE A 76 5.00 -13.94 1.25
N LYS A 77 4.16 -14.89 0.85
CA LYS A 77 3.48 -14.87 -0.45
C LYS A 77 2.58 -13.64 -0.58
N LEU A 78 1.80 -13.30 0.46
CA LEU A 78 0.98 -12.09 0.49
C LEU A 78 1.84 -10.83 0.30
N ILE A 79 2.88 -10.64 1.12
CA ILE A 79 3.82 -9.50 1.03
C ILE A 79 4.47 -9.42 -0.36
N LYS A 80 4.74 -10.55 -1.01
CA LYS A 80 5.28 -10.57 -2.36
C LYS A 80 4.25 -10.10 -3.38
N THR A 81 3.01 -10.58 -3.30
CA THR A 81 1.92 -10.14 -4.18
C THR A 81 1.62 -8.65 -3.99
N GLU A 82 1.61 -8.14 -2.76
CA GLU A 82 1.43 -6.70 -2.48
C GLU A 82 2.49 -5.85 -3.17
N ASN A 83 3.74 -6.31 -3.23
CA ASN A 83 4.79 -5.60 -3.99
C ASN A 83 4.48 -5.47 -5.49
N HIS A 84 3.74 -6.44 -6.06
CA HIS A 84 3.35 -6.39 -7.47
C HIS A 84 2.19 -5.41 -7.67
N VAL A 85 1.28 -5.33 -6.69
CA VAL A 85 0.19 -4.35 -6.66
C VAL A 85 0.76 -2.93 -6.55
N ILE A 86 1.69 -2.69 -5.63
CA ILE A 86 2.38 -1.39 -5.48
C ILE A 86 3.03 -0.98 -6.81
N GLY A 87 3.82 -1.87 -7.43
CA GLY A 87 4.43 -1.60 -8.72
C GLY A 87 3.43 -1.33 -9.85
N ALA A 88 2.21 -1.89 -9.77
CA ALA A 88 1.15 -1.58 -10.72
C ALA A 88 0.60 -0.15 -10.53
N TYR A 89 0.47 0.32 -9.29
CA TYR A 89 0.07 1.70 -9.00
C TYR A 89 1.16 2.72 -9.37
N GLU A 90 2.43 2.43 -9.09
CA GLU A 90 3.56 3.25 -9.56
C GLU A 90 3.60 3.36 -11.09
N ASN A 91 3.35 2.24 -11.80
CA ASN A 91 3.24 2.25 -13.25
C ASN A 91 2.04 3.09 -13.70
N ALA A 92 0.87 2.90 -13.08
CA ALA A 92 -0.33 3.65 -13.41
C ALA A 92 -0.13 5.17 -13.24
N SER A 93 0.59 5.59 -12.20
CA SER A 93 1.00 6.99 -12.00
C SER A 93 1.82 7.51 -13.19
N ARG A 94 2.91 6.81 -13.56
CA ARG A 94 3.76 7.21 -14.70
C ARG A 94 3.00 7.28 -16.03
N GLU A 95 2.19 6.26 -16.31
CA GLU A 95 1.37 6.24 -17.52
C GLU A 95 0.32 7.35 -17.51
N ARG A 96 -0.23 7.70 -16.34
CA ARG A 96 -1.18 8.80 -16.21
C ARG A 96 -0.53 10.16 -16.55
N LEU A 97 0.70 10.41 -16.08
CA LEU A 97 1.47 11.61 -16.45
C LEU A 97 1.77 11.64 -17.96
N SER A 98 2.09 10.49 -18.55
CA SER A 98 2.29 10.35 -20.00
C SER A 98 1.02 10.68 -20.78
N VAL A 99 -0.12 10.14 -20.37
CA VAL A 99 -1.44 10.45 -20.97
C VAL A 99 -1.77 11.94 -20.85
N ALA A 100 -1.47 12.57 -19.71
CA ALA A 100 -1.69 13.99 -19.52
C ALA A 100 -0.89 14.86 -20.51
N SER A 101 0.41 14.56 -20.68
CA SER A 101 1.27 15.25 -21.66
C SER A 101 0.74 15.05 -23.08
N GLN A 102 0.46 13.80 -23.47
CA GLN A 102 -0.02 13.47 -24.82
C GLN A 102 -1.36 14.13 -25.14
N LEU A 103 -2.25 14.28 -24.15
CA LEU A 103 -3.52 14.96 -24.32
C LEU A 103 -3.32 16.45 -24.64
N SER A 104 -2.44 17.12 -23.91
CA SER A 104 -2.10 18.53 -24.14
C SER A 104 -1.43 18.72 -25.51
N ASP A 105 -0.44 17.89 -25.84
CA ASP A 105 0.28 17.95 -27.12
C ASP A 105 -0.68 17.71 -28.31
N TRP A 106 -1.60 16.75 -28.17
CA TRP A 106 -2.62 16.48 -29.19
C TRP A 106 -3.58 17.65 -29.36
N GLY A 107 -4.05 18.26 -28.26
CA GLY A 107 -4.98 19.37 -28.33
C GLY A 107 -4.39 20.60 -29.00
N GLU A 108 -3.12 20.93 -28.74
CA GLU A 108 -2.41 22.01 -29.43
C GLU A 108 -2.36 21.76 -30.96
N ALA A 109 -2.16 20.50 -31.38
CA ALA A 109 -2.09 20.12 -32.79
C ALA A 109 -3.44 20.17 -33.53
N THR A 110 -4.57 20.34 -32.84
CA THR A 110 -5.90 20.40 -33.47
C THR A 110 -6.18 21.72 -34.19
N ALA A 111 -5.43 22.78 -33.87
CA ALA A 111 -5.72 24.16 -34.30
C ALA A 111 -7.13 24.66 -33.95
N ASP A 112 -7.75 24.08 -32.91
CA ASP A 112 -9.00 24.53 -32.30
C ASP A 112 -8.67 25.11 -30.92
N ASP A 113 -8.88 26.43 -30.75
CA ASP A 113 -8.52 27.14 -29.52
C ASP A 113 -9.21 26.59 -28.27
N ALA A 114 -10.47 26.15 -28.40
CA ALA A 114 -11.24 25.60 -27.28
C ALA A 114 -10.71 24.21 -26.89
N VAL A 115 -10.45 23.35 -27.88
CA VAL A 115 -9.89 22.01 -27.64
C VAL A 115 -8.48 22.12 -27.09
N SER A 116 -7.66 23.02 -27.62
CA SER A 116 -6.30 23.29 -27.15
C SER A 116 -6.30 23.71 -25.67
N ASP A 117 -7.05 24.76 -25.30
CA ASP A 117 -7.07 25.25 -23.91
C ASP A 117 -7.62 24.19 -22.93
N LEU A 118 -8.73 23.53 -23.28
CA LEU A 118 -9.34 22.54 -22.40
C LEU A 118 -8.50 21.27 -22.25
N SER A 119 -7.83 20.82 -23.32
CA SER A 119 -6.93 19.66 -23.25
C SER A 119 -5.73 19.90 -22.33
N ASP A 120 -5.17 21.13 -22.33
CA ASP A 120 -4.10 21.54 -21.42
C ASP A 120 -4.59 21.50 -19.95
N LYS A 121 -5.76 22.09 -19.66
CA LYS A 121 -6.33 22.07 -18.29
C LYS A 121 -6.70 20.65 -17.83
N LEU A 122 -7.23 19.82 -18.73
CA LEU A 122 -7.48 18.40 -18.44
C LEU A 122 -6.16 17.64 -18.20
N GLY A 123 -5.09 17.97 -18.93
CA GLY A 123 -3.75 17.47 -18.68
C GLY A 123 -3.26 17.78 -17.27
N VAL A 124 -3.49 18.99 -16.77
CA VAL A 124 -3.16 19.37 -15.37
C VAL A 124 -3.91 18.47 -14.38
N LEU A 125 -5.23 18.31 -14.52
CA LEU A 125 -6.03 17.47 -13.61
C LEU A 125 -5.63 15.98 -13.69
N LEU A 126 -5.35 15.47 -14.90
CA LEU A 126 -4.88 14.11 -15.09
C LEU A 126 -3.51 13.90 -14.45
N SER A 127 -2.62 14.90 -14.53
CA SER A 127 -1.31 14.83 -13.89
C SER A 127 -1.45 14.71 -12.39
N GLU A 128 -2.30 15.55 -11.78
CA GLU A 128 -2.60 15.49 -10.35
C GLU A 128 -3.22 14.15 -9.93
N ILE A 129 -4.12 13.55 -10.74
CA ILE A 129 -4.60 12.18 -10.51
C ILE A 129 -3.43 11.18 -10.47
N GLY A 130 -2.43 11.35 -11.34
CA GLY A 130 -1.21 10.55 -11.36
C GLY A 130 -0.36 10.72 -10.09
N GLU A 131 -0.26 11.94 -9.56
CA GLU A 131 0.42 12.21 -8.29
C GLU A 131 -0.29 11.54 -7.11
N GLN A 132 -1.63 11.54 -7.09
CA GLN A 132 -2.41 10.81 -6.07
C GLN A 132 -2.20 9.28 -6.13
N GLU A 133 -1.97 8.71 -7.32
CA GLU A 133 -1.62 7.28 -7.45
C GLU A 133 -0.22 6.98 -6.88
N ASP A 134 0.76 7.88 -7.07
CA ASP A 134 2.10 7.71 -6.52
C ASP A 134 2.10 7.80 -4.99
N ALA A 135 1.40 8.81 -4.44
CA ALA A 135 1.23 8.96 -2.99
C ALA A 135 0.55 7.73 -2.38
N PHE A 136 -0.45 7.16 -3.04
CA PHE A 136 -1.08 5.92 -2.59
C PHE A 136 -0.12 4.72 -2.64
N ALA A 137 0.70 4.59 -3.69
CA ALA A 137 1.71 3.54 -3.77
C ALA A 137 2.73 3.62 -2.62
N GLN A 138 3.14 4.83 -2.23
CA GLN A 138 4.02 5.04 -1.07
C GLN A 138 3.36 4.57 0.24
N ASN A 139 2.11 4.97 0.49
CA ASN A 139 1.34 4.52 1.66
C ASN A 139 1.15 2.99 1.71
N LEU A 140 1.00 2.33 0.55
CA LEU A 140 0.93 0.88 0.48
C LEU A 140 2.27 0.21 0.83
N GLU A 141 3.41 0.84 0.56
CA GLU A 141 4.72 0.31 1.00
C GLU A 141 4.90 0.42 2.52
N ASP A 142 4.37 1.46 3.16
CA ASP A 142 4.35 1.58 4.63
C ASP A 142 3.48 0.49 5.28
N TYR A 143 2.26 0.28 4.76
CA TYR A 143 1.38 -0.83 5.15
C TYR A 143 2.09 -2.18 5.01
N ARG A 144 2.74 -2.39 3.87
CA ARG A 144 3.50 -3.60 3.59
C ARG A 144 4.70 -3.75 4.53
N GLY A 145 5.29 -2.64 4.96
CA GLY A 145 6.30 -2.58 6.03
C GLY A 145 5.80 -3.21 7.32
N ILE A 146 4.57 -2.91 7.73
CA ILE A 146 3.94 -3.48 8.93
C ILE A 146 3.71 -5.00 8.77
N LEU A 147 3.25 -5.46 7.60
CA LEU A 147 3.11 -6.91 7.35
C LEU A 147 4.45 -7.66 7.44
N LYS A 148 5.56 -7.03 6.99
CA LYS A 148 6.91 -7.61 7.15
C LYS A 148 7.26 -7.80 8.62
N GLN A 149 6.81 -6.92 9.53
CA GLN A 149 7.02 -7.07 10.97
C GLN A 149 6.32 -8.31 11.50
N ILE A 150 5.04 -8.55 11.14
CA ILE A 150 4.29 -9.76 11.53
C ILE A 150 5.05 -11.02 11.09
N ARG A 151 5.47 -11.09 9.81
CA ARG A 151 6.23 -12.22 9.28
C ARG A 151 7.56 -12.43 10.01
N ASN A 152 8.24 -11.35 10.41
CA ASN A 152 9.50 -11.43 11.16
C ASN A 152 9.25 -12.04 12.55
N THR A 153 8.19 -11.61 13.24
CA THR A 153 7.76 -12.20 14.51
C THR A 153 7.38 -13.69 14.37
N GLU A 154 6.64 -14.04 13.32
CA GLU A 154 6.34 -15.45 13.01
C GLU A 154 7.59 -16.30 12.82
N SER A 155 8.64 -15.71 12.22
CA SER A 155 9.91 -16.38 11.97
C SER A 155 10.76 -16.49 13.25
N SER A 156 10.71 -15.49 14.14
CA SER A 156 11.48 -15.49 15.39
C SER A 156 10.95 -16.47 16.45
N VAL A 157 9.69 -16.91 16.34
CA VAL A 157 9.11 -17.92 17.25
C VAL A 157 9.50 -19.36 16.88
N GLN A 158 9.95 -19.59 15.64
CA GLN A 158 10.24 -20.94 15.13
C GLN A 158 11.36 -21.66 15.89
N PRO A 159 12.47 -21.01 16.28
CA PRO A 159 13.48 -21.66 17.11
C PRO A 159 12.93 -22.24 18.42
N SER A 160 11.94 -21.58 19.04
CA SER A 160 11.31 -22.08 20.26
C SER A 160 10.47 -23.35 20.00
N ARG A 161 9.72 -23.36 18.89
CA ARG A 161 8.96 -24.55 18.43
C ARG A 161 9.89 -25.72 18.13
N ASP A 162 10.96 -25.46 17.38
CA ASP A 162 11.94 -26.46 16.96
C ASP A 162 12.69 -27.03 18.17
N HIS A 163 13.04 -26.18 19.15
CA HIS A 163 13.70 -26.61 20.38
C HIS A 163 12.81 -27.55 21.21
N LYS A 164 11.53 -27.18 21.42
CA LYS A 164 10.55 -28.04 22.10
C LYS A 164 10.37 -29.38 21.37
N ALA A 165 10.21 -29.35 20.05
CA ALA A 165 10.05 -30.57 19.24
C ALA A 165 11.27 -31.49 19.37
N LYS A 166 12.48 -30.92 19.29
CA LYS A 166 13.73 -31.67 19.44
C LYS A 166 13.85 -32.36 20.80
N ILE A 167 13.56 -31.67 21.90
CA ILE A 167 13.59 -32.28 23.24
C ILE A 167 12.54 -33.40 23.33
N THR A 168 11.36 -33.19 22.78
CA THR A 168 10.29 -34.21 22.74
C THR A 168 10.76 -35.48 22.02
N ASP A 169 11.39 -35.34 20.85
CA ASP A 169 11.92 -36.45 20.07
C ASP A 169 13.07 -37.18 20.80
N GLU A 170 13.94 -36.43 21.48
CA GLU A 170 15.02 -36.99 22.30
C GLU A 170 14.47 -37.82 23.47
N ILE A 171 13.41 -37.33 24.14
CA ILE A 171 12.71 -38.08 25.19
C ILE A 171 12.10 -39.36 24.64
N GLN A 172 11.37 -39.30 23.52
CA GLN A 172 10.75 -40.49 22.92
C GLN A 172 11.79 -41.53 22.51
N LYS A 173 12.87 -41.10 21.88
CA LYS A 173 13.98 -41.96 21.47
C LYS A 173 14.67 -42.61 22.68
N LEU A 174 14.87 -41.86 23.76
CA LEU A 174 15.48 -42.37 24.98
C LEU A 174 14.55 -43.34 25.71
N LYS A 175 13.24 -43.02 25.80
CA LYS A 175 12.21 -43.91 26.36
C LYS A 175 12.14 -45.26 25.65
N TYR A 176 12.34 -45.29 24.33
CA TYR A 176 12.35 -46.54 23.57
C TYR A 176 13.65 -47.35 23.75
N LYS A 177 14.81 -46.68 23.82
CA LYS A 177 16.12 -47.34 23.83
C LYS A 177 16.61 -47.73 25.23
N ASP A 178 16.40 -46.86 26.21
CA ASP A 178 16.89 -47.03 27.58
C ASP A 178 15.92 -46.35 28.57
N PRO A 179 14.83 -47.05 28.97
CA PRO A 179 13.78 -46.48 29.81
C PRO A 179 14.23 -46.15 31.24
N GLN A 180 15.35 -46.70 31.71
CA GLN A 180 15.87 -46.53 33.07
C GLN A 180 16.97 -45.46 33.14
N SER A 181 17.23 -44.75 32.03
CA SER A 181 18.26 -43.72 31.97
C SER A 181 17.95 -42.54 32.88
N THR A 182 18.90 -42.14 33.75
CA THR A 182 18.77 -40.94 34.60
C THR A 182 18.68 -39.64 33.81
N LYS A 183 19.15 -39.63 32.56
CA LYS A 183 19.03 -38.51 31.61
C LYS A 183 17.59 -38.21 31.21
N LEU A 184 16.68 -39.18 31.36
CA LEU A 184 15.28 -39.01 31.04
C LEU A 184 14.62 -37.95 31.93
N VAL A 185 14.91 -37.97 33.24
CA VAL A 185 14.40 -36.96 34.19
C VAL A 185 14.92 -35.57 33.86
N GLN A 186 16.17 -35.46 33.41
CA GLN A 186 16.77 -34.18 33.01
C GLN A 186 16.07 -33.61 31.76
N LEU A 187 15.88 -34.44 30.72
CA LEU A 187 15.19 -34.02 29.50
C LEU A 187 13.71 -33.68 29.77
N GLU A 188 13.03 -34.39 30.67
CA GLU A 188 11.66 -34.04 31.05
C GLU A 188 11.57 -32.68 31.74
N GLN A 189 12.52 -32.35 32.63
CA GLN A 189 12.59 -31.03 33.24
C GLN A 189 12.93 -29.94 32.20
N GLU A 190 13.82 -30.23 31.25
CA GLU A 190 14.14 -29.35 30.12
C GLU A 190 12.92 -29.12 29.22
N LEU A 191 12.12 -30.16 28.97
CA LEU A 191 10.88 -30.06 28.20
C LEU A 191 9.89 -29.10 28.87
N VAL A 192 9.69 -29.21 30.18
CA VAL A 192 8.79 -28.30 30.92
C VAL A 192 9.24 -26.85 30.76
N ARG A 193 10.55 -26.59 30.79
CA ARG A 193 11.11 -25.25 30.54
C ARG A 193 10.87 -24.79 29.09
N ALA A 194 11.18 -25.64 28.11
CA ALA A 194 10.97 -25.32 26.70
C ALA A 194 9.49 -25.10 26.36
N GLU A 195 8.57 -25.81 27.02
CA GLU A 195 7.13 -25.59 26.88
C GLU A 195 6.69 -24.23 27.43
N ALA A 196 7.20 -23.83 28.59
CA ALA A 196 6.92 -22.51 29.16
C ALA A 196 7.44 -21.39 28.26
N GLU A 197 8.67 -21.50 27.75
CA GLU A 197 9.26 -20.54 26.80
C GLU A 197 8.44 -20.46 25.50
N ASN A 198 8.03 -21.61 24.96
CA ASN A 198 7.17 -21.66 23.76
C ASN A 198 5.78 -21.04 24.01
N LEU A 199 5.16 -21.25 25.17
CA LEU A 199 3.87 -20.63 25.52
C LEU A 199 3.96 -19.11 25.54
N VAL A 200 5.04 -18.55 26.11
CA VAL A 200 5.26 -17.09 26.10
C VAL A 200 5.47 -16.58 24.69
N ALA A 201 6.29 -17.27 23.88
CA ALA A 201 6.56 -16.87 22.49
C ALA A 201 5.29 -16.90 21.61
N GLU A 202 4.43 -17.93 21.75
CA GLU A 202 3.15 -18.01 21.04
C GLU A 202 2.16 -16.93 21.46
N ALA A 203 2.11 -16.60 22.75
CA ALA A 203 1.27 -15.52 23.27
C ALA A 203 1.72 -14.16 22.71
N GLN A 204 3.03 -13.91 22.68
CA GLN A 204 3.60 -12.70 22.08
C GLN A 204 3.31 -12.62 20.58
N LEU A 205 3.52 -13.70 19.84
CA LEU A 205 3.18 -13.76 18.42
C LEU A 205 1.72 -13.40 18.17
N THR A 206 0.82 -13.98 18.97
CA THR A 206 -0.61 -13.74 18.87
C THR A 206 -0.98 -12.28 19.12
N ASN A 207 -0.41 -11.67 20.16
CA ASN A 207 -0.67 -10.27 20.51
C ASN A 207 -0.12 -9.31 19.45
N ILE A 208 1.13 -9.49 19.04
CA ILE A 208 1.78 -8.67 18.00
C ILE A 208 1.03 -8.81 16.68
N THR A 209 0.63 -10.02 16.29
CA THR A 209 -0.10 -10.24 15.03
C THR A 209 -1.43 -9.48 15.03
N ARG A 210 -2.20 -9.52 16.12
CA ARG A 210 -3.47 -8.77 16.19
C ARG A 210 -3.24 -7.26 16.15
N GLN A 211 -2.26 -6.76 16.92
CA GLN A 211 -1.93 -5.33 16.97
C GLN A 211 -1.49 -4.83 15.59
N LYS A 212 -0.51 -5.48 14.98
CA LYS A 212 0.06 -5.07 13.70
C LYS A 212 -0.87 -5.31 12.52
N LEU A 213 -1.74 -6.32 12.57
CA LEU A 213 -2.77 -6.49 11.54
C LEU A 213 -3.75 -5.30 11.53
N LYS A 214 -4.16 -4.86 12.73
CA LYS A 214 -5.05 -3.71 12.89
C LYS A 214 -4.40 -2.41 12.39
N GLU A 215 -3.16 -2.16 12.82
CA GLU A 215 -2.33 -1.02 12.37
C GLU A 215 -2.13 -1.01 10.85
N ALA A 216 -1.80 -2.16 10.26
CA ALA A 216 -1.57 -2.31 8.83
C ALA A 216 -2.82 -1.92 8.02
N TYR A 217 -3.98 -2.52 8.35
CA TYR A 217 -5.19 -2.28 7.56
C TYR A 217 -5.86 -0.93 7.86
N ASP A 218 -5.66 -0.35 9.04
CA ASP A 218 -6.04 1.04 9.31
C ASP A 218 -5.33 1.98 8.33
N MET A 219 -4.00 1.87 8.21
CA MET A 219 -3.20 2.63 7.26
C MET A 219 -3.62 2.37 5.80
N HIS A 220 -3.82 1.11 5.41
CA HIS A 220 -4.24 0.76 4.05
C HIS A 220 -5.59 1.41 3.69
N PHE A 221 -6.59 1.31 4.57
CA PHE A 221 -7.92 1.83 4.28
C PHE A 221 -7.97 3.36 4.36
N ALA A 222 -7.25 3.98 5.30
CA ALA A 222 -7.08 5.44 5.35
C ALA A 222 -6.51 5.97 4.03
N ALA A 223 -5.42 5.37 3.53
CA ALA A 223 -4.81 5.75 2.26
C ALA A 223 -5.75 5.52 1.06
N THR A 224 -6.56 4.45 1.10
CA THR A 224 -7.55 4.16 0.05
C THR A 224 -8.64 5.23 0.02
N ILE A 225 -9.14 5.66 1.18
CA ILE A 225 -10.16 6.70 1.32
C ILE A 225 -9.62 8.03 0.82
N GLU A 226 -8.44 8.45 1.29
CA GLU A 226 -7.78 9.69 0.85
C GLU A 226 -7.63 9.73 -0.68
N ARG A 227 -7.07 8.67 -1.29
CA ARG A 227 -6.92 8.57 -2.74
C ARG A 227 -8.26 8.73 -3.45
N ALA A 228 -9.29 8.02 -2.99
CA ALA A 228 -10.60 8.04 -3.63
C ALA A 228 -11.25 9.43 -3.55
N GLU A 229 -11.23 10.06 -2.37
CA GLU A 229 -11.84 11.37 -2.16
C GLU A 229 -11.16 12.47 -2.98
N LYS A 230 -9.83 12.49 -3.02
CA LYS A 230 -9.07 13.43 -3.85
C LYS A 230 -9.31 13.22 -5.34
N GLN A 231 -9.36 11.96 -5.81
CA GLN A 231 -9.71 11.67 -7.20
C GLN A 231 -11.16 12.05 -7.55
N ILE A 232 -12.09 11.97 -6.60
CA ILE A 232 -13.47 12.44 -6.78
C ILE A 232 -13.49 13.96 -6.99
N ILE A 233 -12.75 14.73 -6.19
CA ILE A 233 -12.62 16.20 -6.35
C ILE A 233 -12.12 16.54 -7.76
N LEU A 234 -10.98 15.95 -8.16
CA LEU A 234 -10.39 16.16 -9.49
C LEU A 234 -11.34 15.80 -10.63
N SER A 235 -12.01 14.65 -10.52
CA SER A 235 -12.94 14.18 -11.54
C SER A 235 -14.17 15.07 -11.67
N ARG A 236 -14.66 15.65 -10.57
CA ARG A 236 -15.79 16.61 -10.60
C ARG A 236 -15.42 17.87 -11.35
N HIS A 237 -14.25 18.45 -11.08
CA HIS A 237 -13.76 19.64 -11.77
C HIS A 237 -13.41 19.35 -13.23
N GLY A 238 -12.86 18.18 -13.55
CA GLY A 238 -12.66 17.72 -14.93
C GLY A 238 -13.97 17.67 -15.72
N ARG A 239 -15.06 17.19 -15.12
CA ARG A 239 -16.39 17.24 -15.76
C ARG A 239 -16.91 18.66 -15.93
N ARG A 240 -16.59 19.58 -15.01
CA ARG A 240 -16.97 20.99 -15.12
C ARG A 240 -16.24 21.69 -16.26
N LEU A 241 -14.97 21.35 -16.52
CA LEU A 241 -14.22 21.81 -17.70
C LEU A 241 -14.89 21.40 -19.01
N LEU A 242 -15.36 20.14 -19.09
CA LEU A 242 -16.02 19.64 -20.31
C LEU A 242 -17.28 20.45 -20.68
N ASN A 243 -17.99 21.02 -19.70
CA ASN A 243 -19.16 21.86 -19.96
C ASN A 243 -18.83 23.21 -20.61
N LEU A 244 -17.54 23.57 -20.74
CA LEU A 244 -17.10 24.77 -21.45
C LEU A 244 -16.90 24.53 -22.95
N LEU A 245 -16.91 23.27 -23.39
CA LEU A 245 -16.77 22.92 -24.79
C LEU A 245 -18.14 22.91 -25.47
N ASP A 246 -18.31 23.75 -26.49
CA ASP A 246 -19.49 23.73 -27.35
C ASP A 246 -19.35 22.62 -28.40
N ASP A 247 -20.19 21.59 -28.28
CA ASP A 247 -20.24 20.44 -29.20
C ASP A 247 -21.23 20.64 -30.35
N THR A 248 -21.85 21.83 -30.47
CA THR A 248 -22.78 22.13 -31.56
C THR A 248 -22.09 21.92 -32.93
N PRO A 249 -22.67 21.10 -33.82
CA PRO A 249 -22.12 20.89 -35.16
C PRO A 249 -22.13 22.18 -35.98
N ILE A 250 -21.05 22.44 -36.72
CA ILE A 250 -20.97 23.56 -37.67
C ILE A 250 -21.38 23.13 -39.08
N VAL A 251 -21.92 24.08 -39.84
CA VAL A 251 -22.17 23.87 -41.28
C VAL A 251 -20.83 23.92 -42.01
N PRO A 252 -20.58 23.04 -43.00
CA PRO A 252 -19.35 23.09 -43.79
C PRO A 252 -19.15 24.47 -44.44
N GLY A 253 -18.01 25.10 -44.15
CA GLY A 253 -17.67 26.45 -44.64
C GLY A 253 -17.83 27.56 -43.60
N ASP A 254 -18.55 27.31 -42.51
CA ASP A 254 -18.63 28.24 -41.39
C ASP A 254 -17.43 28.10 -40.45
N ALA A 255 -17.02 29.21 -39.84
CA ALA A 255 -16.00 29.20 -38.79
C ALA A 255 -16.62 28.93 -37.42
N ARG A 256 -15.89 28.24 -36.53
CA ARG A 256 -16.29 28.13 -35.13
C ARG A 256 -16.18 29.51 -34.45
N PRO A 257 -17.07 29.81 -33.47
CA PRO A 257 -16.89 30.96 -32.60
C PRO A 257 -15.55 30.90 -31.84
N ALA A 258 -15.02 32.06 -31.48
CA ALA A 258 -13.83 32.14 -30.65
C ALA A 258 -14.10 31.58 -29.24
N PHE A 259 -13.10 30.98 -28.62
CA PHE A 259 -13.22 30.44 -27.27
C PHE A 259 -13.16 31.56 -26.22
N GLU A 260 -14.27 31.80 -25.50
CA GLU A 260 -14.37 32.89 -24.50
C GLU A 260 -14.17 32.43 -23.06
N TYR A 261 -14.07 31.11 -22.81
CA TYR A 261 -14.12 30.53 -21.46
C TYR A 261 -12.74 30.30 -20.81
N GLU A 262 -11.63 30.79 -21.39
CA GLU A 262 -10.27 30.59 -20.86
C GLU A 262 -10.14 30.98 -19.38
N ARG A 263 -10.69 32.15 -19.01
CA ARG A 263 -10.68 32.62 -17.61
C ARG A 263 -11.47 31.69 -16.69
N GLN A 264 -12.61 31.20 -17.16
CA GLN A 264 -13.46 30.29 -16.39
C GLN A 264 -12.81 28.92 -16.23
N ALA A 265 -12.15 28.41 -17.29
CA ALA A 265 -11.38 27.17 -17.24
C ALA A 265 -10.24 27.25 -16.21
N ARG A 266 -9.50 28.36 -16.19
CA ARG A 266 -8.47 28.61 -15.17
C ARG A 266 -9.06 28.68 -13.76
N GLN A 267 -10.21 29.31 -13.58
CA GLN A 267 -10.87 29.37 -12.28
C GLN A 267 -11.27 27.97 -11.79
N ILE A 268 -11.71 27.06 -12.68
CA ILE A 268 -12.04 25.68 -12.30
C ILE A 268 -10.81 24.94 -11.76
N LEU A 269 -9.61 25.19 -12.31
CA LEU A 269 -8.39 24.61 -11.74
C LEU A 269 -8.07 25.18 -10.36
N ASN A 270 -8.21 26.50 -10.17
CA ASN A 270 -8.01 27.11 -8.86
C ASN A 270 -8.98 26.55 -7.81
N ASP A 271 -10.25 26.37 -8.19
CA ASP A 271 -11.27 25.77 -7.32
C ASP A 271 -10.90 24.32 -6.95
N ALA A 272 -10.33 23.55 -7.90
CA ALA A 272 -9.86 22.19 -7.64
C ALA A 272 -8.66 22.16 -6.69
N GLU A 273 -7.69 23.07 -6.87
CA GLU A 273 -6.55 23.22 -5.98
C GLU A 273 -6.98 23.60 -4.56
N GLU A 274 -7.92 24.55 -4.44
CA GLU A 274 -8.47 24.99 -3.15
C GLU A 274 -9.19 23.84 -2.44
N GLU A 275 -10.08 23.13 -3.13
CA GLU A 275 -10.81 21.99 -2.54
C GLU A 275 -9.86 20.84 -2.14
N LEU A 276 -8.81 20.57 -2.92
CA LEU A 276 -7.76 19.60 -2.56
C LEU A 276 -6.95 20.05 -1.34
N ARG A 277 -6.67 21.35 -1.22
CA ARG A 277 -5.93 21.93 -0.09
C ARG A 277 -6.75 21.93 1.19
N GLU A 278 -8.06 22.15 1.07
CA GLU A 278 -8.99 22.16 2.20
C GLU A 278 -9.38 20.75 2.65
N TRP A 279 -9.17 19.73 1.81
CA TRP A 279 -9.45 18.34 2.15
C TRP A 279 -8.78 17.94 3.48
N GLN A 280 -9.56 17.29 4.33
CA GLN A 280 -9.11 16.77 5.61
C GLN A 280 -9.65 15.35 5.81
N PRO A 281 -8.85 14.46 6.41
CA PRO A 281 -9.29 13.09 6.67
C PRO A 281 -10.49 13.10 7.63
N ASN A 282 -11.57 12.43 7.21
CA ASN A 282 -12.74 12.18 8.03
C ASN A 282 -12.91 10.67 8.23
N LEU A 283 -12.05 10.10 9.08
CA LEU A 283 -11.97 8.66 9.32
C LEU A 283 -12.51 8.31 10.70
N GLU A 284 -13.24 7.20 10.79
CA GLU A 284 -13.64 6.64 12.08
C GLU A 284 -12.40 6.04 12.77
N PRO A 285 -12.08 6.45 14.02
CA PRO A 285 -10.90 5.94 14.71
C PRO A 285 -10.96 4.43 14.93
N VAL A 286 -9.89 3.74 14.56
CA VAL A 286 -9.77 2.30 14.73
C VAL A 286 -9.27 1.98 16.16
N GLU A 287 -10.20 1.67 17.08
CA GLU A 287 -9.92 1.54 18.53
C GLU A 287 -8.88 0.46 18.90
N SER A 288 -7.71 0.80 19.41
CA SER A 288 -6.72 -0.22 19.84
C SER A 288 -6.75 -0.47 21.35
N SER A 289 -7.17 -1.66 21.77
CA SER A 289 -7.07 -2.11 23.17
C SER A 289 -5.67 -2.62 23.55
N ALA A 290 -4.73 -2.69 22.60
CA ALA A 290 -3.40 -3.26 22.82
C ALA A 290 -2.60 -2.49 23.89
N MET A 291 -2.75 -1.15 23.95
CA MET A 291 -2.10 -0.32 24.97
C MET A 291 -2.65 -0.55 26.39
N MET A 292 -3.88 -1.06 26.52
CA MET A 292 -4.48 -1.38 27.81
C MET A 292 -3.83 -2.62 28.45
N LEU A 293 -3.34 -3.55 27.63
CA LEU A 293 -2.65 -4.75 28.09
C LEU A 293 -1.24 -4.42 28.59
N GLU A 294 -0.51 -3.56 27.87
CA GLU A 294 0.84 -3.08 28.26
C GLU A 294 0.83 -2.40 29.63
N ARG A 295 -0.21 -1.62 29.92
CA ARG A 295 -0.41 -0.96 31.21
C ARG A 295 -0.70 -1.93 32.37
N ASN A 296 -1.31 -3.08 32.08
CA ASN A 296 -1.65 -4.09 33.10
C ASN A 296 -0.57 -5.16 33.30
N LEU A 297 0.38 -5.28 32.38
CA LEU A 297 1.49 -6.24 32.42
C LEU A 297 2.78 -5.66 33.03
N MET A 298 2.85 -4.33 33.20
CA MET A 298 3.89 -3.70 34.00
C MET A 298 3.55 -3.85 35.49
N PRO A 299 4.38 -4.54 36.31
CA PRO A 299 4.23 -4.42 37.75
C PRO A 299 4.51 -2.95 38.09
N ALA A 300 3.51 -2.24 38.63
CA ALA A 300 3.76 -0.99 39.31
C ALA A 300 4.87 -1.28 40.32
N ALA A 301 6.06 -0.71 40.09
CA ALA A 301 7.19 -0.85 41.00
C ALA A 301 6.65 -0.55 42.40
N ALA A 302 6.60 -1.60 43.22
CA ALA A 302 6.12 -1.55 44.58
C ALA A 302 6.84 -0.39 45.26
N GLY A 303 6.06 0.60 45.70
CA GLY A 303 6.56 1.71 46.50
C GLY A 303 7.45 1.15 47.59
N THR A 304 8.70 1.61 47.59
CA THR A 304 9.72 1.19 48.52
C THR A 304 9.17 1.36 49.93
N ALA A 305 9.01 0.23 50.61
CA ALA A 305 8.51 0.16 51.96
C ALA A 305 9.36 1.04 52.89
N ALA A 306 8.64 1.68 53.80
CA ALA A 306 9.14 2.53 54.86
C ALA A 306 10.40 2.00 55.55
N THR A 307 11.46 2.81 55.53
CA THR A 307 12.53 2.75 56.53
C THR A 307 12.24 3.75 57.64
N ALA A 308 12.45 3.27 58.86
CA ALA A 308 12.05 3.86 60.12
C ALA A 308 12.66 5.24 60.41
N SER A 309 11.86 6.08 61.06
CA SER A 309 12.31 7.31 61.72
C SER A 309 12.84 7.01 63.13
N VAL A 310 14.10 7.37 63.39
CA VAL A 310 14.58 7.82 64.73
C VAL A 310 15.43 9.06 64.48
N GLY A 311 15.07 10.17 65.13
CA GLY A 311 15.42 11.53 64.72
C GLY A 311 16.71 12.11 65.27
N SER A 312 17.01 13.35 64.84
CA SER A 312 17.36 14.49 65.70
C SER A 312 17.66 15.77 64.87
N SER A 313 16.93 16.85 65.22
CA SER A 313 17.33 18.27 65.31
C SER A 313 17.87 19.13 64.12
N HIS A 314 17.22 20.32 64.00
CA HIS A 314 17.72 21.66 63.57
C HIS A 314 17.88 21.90 62.04
N HIS A 315 17.54 23.06 61.41
CA HIS A 315 16.99 24.38 61.79
C HIS A 315 16.56 25.09 60.48
N GLY A 316 15.51 25.94 60.48
CA GLY A 316 15.31 26.98 59.45
C GLY A 316 14.06 26.90 58.55
N SER A 317 13.13 27.84 58.75
CA SER A 317 12.09 28.31 57.82
C SER A 317 12.27 29.85 57.68
N PRO A 318 11.53 30.63 56.87
CA PRO A 318 10.35 30.34 56.03
C PRO A 318 10.35 31.05 54.64
N THR A 319 9.17 31.03 53.98
CA THR A 319 8.62 31.82 52.84
C THR A 319 8.41 31.02 51.55
N GLY A 320 7.24 30.97 50.89
CA GLY A 320 5.91 31.50 51.16
C GLY A 320 5.09 31.66 49.85
N SER A 321 4.19 30.70 49.55
CA SER A 321 3.06 30.75 48.57
C SER A 321 3.40 30.99 47.07
N ARG A 322 2.62 30.64 46.04
CA ARG A 322 1.21 30.25 45.89
C ARG A 322 1.01 29.48 44.57
N VAL A 323 0.03 28.59 44.61
CA VAL A 323 -0.70 27.87 43.55
C VAL A 323 -0.92 28.64 42.24
N THR A 324 -0.67 27.99 41.10
CA THR A 324 -1.61 27.93 39.95
C THR A 324 -1.29 26.76 39.02
N SER A 325 -2.25 25.84 38.94
CA SER A 325 -2.39 24.77 37.96
C SER A 325 -2.99 25.30 36.67
N VAL A 326 -2.33 25.10 35.52
CA VAL A 326 -2.99 24.83 34.23
C VAL A 326 -2.06 23.93 33.41
N SER A 327 -2.35 22.63 33.40
CA SER A 327 -1.76 21.69 32.45
C SER A 327 -2.44 21.87 31.10
N ARG A 328 -1.69 22.29 30.09
CA ARG A 328 -2.04 22.08 28.69
C ARG A 328 -0.77 21.60 27.98
N THR A 329 -0.46 20.31 28.13
CA THR A 329 0.59 19.66 27.35
C THR A 329 0.04 19.35 25.97
N ALA A 330 0.50 20.10 24.98
CA ALA A 330 0.44 19.71 23.58
C ALA A 330 1.13 18.36 23.44
N LEU A 331 0.41 17.35 22.92
CA LEU A 331 1.01 16.09 22.51
C LEU A 331 1.83 16.36 21.24
N ALA A 332 3.05 15.84 21.22
CA ALA A 332 3.96 15.98 20.09
C ALA A 332 3.34 15.34 18.83
N GLU A 333 3.53 15.97 17.66
CA GLU A 333 3.05 15.48 16.35
C GLU A 333 3.61 14.10 15.94
N ASP A 334 4.53 13.54 16.73
CA ASP A 334 5.16 12.23 16.50
C ASP A 334 4.38 11.05 17.11
N ASP A 335 3.40 11.28 17.98
CA ASP A 335 2.55 10.22 18.56
C ASP A 335 1.25 9.99 17.76
N ILE A 336 1.05 10.73 16.67
CA ILE A 336 -0.11 10.59 15.80
C ILE A 336 0.13 9.41 14.87
N HIS A 337 -0.73 8.39 14.95
CA HIS A 337 -0.66 7.21 14.08
C HIS A 337 -0.60 7.64 12.60
N PRO A 338 0.26 7.03 11.76
CA PRO A 338 0.55 7.53 10.41
C PRO A 338 -0.69 7.77 9.55
N ALA A 339 -1.74 6.95 9.74
CA ALA A 339 -3.03 7.09 9.07
C ALA A 339 -3.77 8.43 9.35
N TYR A 340 -3.37 9.17 10.39
CA TYR A 340 -4.01 10.40 10.85
C TYR A 340 -3.04 11.60 10.83
N ARG A 341 -1.82 11.45 10.30
CA ARG A 341 -0.87 12.56 10.21
C ARG A 341 -1.37 13.54 9.16
N LYS A 342 -1.59 14.81 9.55
CA LYS A 342 -1.83 15.89 8.56
C LYS A 342 -0.63 15.96 7.62
N GLY A 343 -0.91 15.92 6.32
CA GLY A 343 0.03 15.67 5.22
C GLY A 343 1.47 16.08 5.50
N SER A 344 2.38 15.10 5.55
CA SER A 344 3.78 15.37 5.27
C SER A 344 3.84 15.83 3.82
N GLY A 345 4.07 17.13 3.63
CA GLY A 345 4.12 17.75 2.32
C GLY A 345 4.93 16.92 1.32
N SER A 346 4.39 16.84 0.12
CA SER A 346 5.08 16.42 -1.09
C SER A 346 6.45 17.07 -1.14
N ARG A 347 7.48 16.33 -0.71
CA ARG A 347 8.86 16.78 -0.82
C ARG A 347 9.33 16.47 -2.23
N SER A 348 8.82 17.23 -3.20
CA SER A 348 9.31 17.21 -4.57
C SER A 348 10.81 17.50 -4.56
N PRO A 349 11.66 16.65 -5.17
CA PRO A 349 13.07 16.98 -5.33
C PRO A 349 13.22 18.20 -6.25
N PRO A 350 14.25 19.04 -6.06
CA PRO A 350 14.41 20.27 -6.84
C PRO A 350 14.54 19.94 -8.33
N ARG A 351 13.66 20.57 -9.11
CA ARG A 351 13.58 20.52 -10.58
C ARG A 351 14.95 20.84 -11.17
N ARG A 352 15.59 19.85 -11.80
CA ARG A 352 16.86 20.05 -12.51
C ARG A 352 16.55 20.79 -13.81
N VAL A 353 16.86 22.08 -13.85
CA VAL A 353 16.77 22.91 -15.05
C VAL A 353 17.74 22.33 -16.09
N ALA A 354 17.22 21.78 -17.18
CA ALA A 354 18.02 21.37 -18.32
C ALA A 354 18.46 22.64 -19.06
N SER A 355 19.70 23.07 -18.84
CA SER A 355 20.35 24.05 -19.71
C SER A 355 20.65 23.39 -21.05
N SER A 356 19.96 23.83 -22.10
CA SER A 356 20.28 23.59 -23.49
C SER A 356 21.71 24.07 -23.79
N ASN A 357 22.61 23.16 -24.14
CA ASN A 357 23.89 23.49 -24.76
C ASN A 357 23.90 22.83 -26.15
N SER A 358 23.43 23.58 -27.15
CA SER A 358 23.56 23.25 -28.57
C SER A 358 24.62 24.15 -29.17
N SER A 359 25.82 23.60 -29.39
CA SER A 359 26.80 24.13 -30.34
C SER A 359 28.06 23.25 -30.35
N ASN A 360 28.19 22.40 -31.37
CA ASN A 360 29.42 22.09 -32.13
C ASN A 360 29.47 20.63 -32.61
N SER A 361 28.96 20.40 -33.82
CA SER A 361 29.44 19.30 -34.66
C SER A 361 29.12 19.58 -36.13
N ALA A 362 29.86 20.52 -36.75
CA ALA A 362 29.90 20.65 -38.20
C ALA A 362 31.21 21.35 -38.61
N SER A 363 32.28 20.58 -38.78
CA SER A 363 33.41 20.96 -39.63
C SER A 363 34.34 19.76 -39.78
N LEU A 364 34.11 18.94 -40.81
CA LEU A 364 35.13 18.14 -41.50
C LEU A 364 34.45 17.28 -42.57
N ARG A 365 34.33 17.82 -43.79
CA ARG A 365 34.65 17.16 -45.06
C ARG A 365 34.17 18.00 -46.26
N GLU A 366 34.98 17.94 -47.31
CA GLU A 366 34.72 18.36 -48.69
C GLU A 366 34.85 19.86 -49.02
N MET A 367 36.10 20.27 -49.24
CA MET A 367 36.45 21.18 -50.33
C MET A 367 37.35 20.43 -51.30
N GLU A 368 36.79 19.96 -52.41
CA GLU A 368 37.53 19.77 -53.65
C GLU A 368 36.58 19.67 -54.85
N SER A 369 36.95 20.37 -55.93
CA SER A 369 36.38 20.32 -57.28
C SER A 369 35.04 21.02 -57.50
N HIS A 370 35.07 22.24 -58.02
CA HIS A 370 34.57 22.51 -59.38
C HIS A 370 34.94 23.94 -59.81
N ALA A 371 36.02 24.05 -60.58
CA ALA A 371 36.17 25.08 -61.59
C ALA A 371 35.80 24.44 -62.94
N VAL A 372 35.03 25.14 -63.77
CA VAL A 372 35.10 25.22 -65.25
C VAL A 372 33.74 25.64 -65.81
N MET A 373 33.73 26.82 -66.48
CA MET A 373 32.88 27.24 -67.62
C MET A 373 31.35 27.26 -67.41
N VAL A 374 30.57 28.31 -67.70
CA VAL A 374 30.63 29.47 -68.62
C VAL A 374 29.85 30.63 -67.99
#